data_AF-Q57283-F1
#
_entry.id   AF-Q57283-F1
#
_cell.length_a   1.000
_cell.length_b   1.000
_cell.length_c   1.000
_cell.angle_alpha   90.00
_cell.angle_beta   90.00
_cell.angle_gamma   90.00
#
_symmetry.space_group_name_H-M   'P 1'
#
loop_
_entity.id
_entity.type
_entity.pdbx_description
1 polymer ?
#
loop_
_entity_poly.entity_id
_entity_poly.type
_entity_poly.pdbx_seq_one_letter_code
_entity_poly.pdbx_strand_id
1 'polypeptide(L)'
;YYLNHGIWPKDNTSAGVASSSSIKGKYVKEVKVENGVVTATMNSSNVNKEIQDKRLSLWAKRENGSVKWFCGRPVTRDDAKADNDDVKDAAADNGIDTKHLPSTCRDNFDAS
;
A
#
# COMPACT_ATOMS: atom_id res chain seq x y z
N TYR A 1 -10.96 -10.53 0.24
CA TYR A 1 -11.58 -10.03 1.48
C TYR A 1 -12.69 -9.02 1.18
N TYR A 2 -12.39 -7.83 0.64
CA TYR A 2 -13.40 -6.79 0.37
C TYR A 2 -14.65 -7.30 -0.37
N LEU A 3 -14.48 -8.01 -1.50
CA LEU A 3 -15.63 -8.54 -2.26
C LEU A 3 -16.52 -9.53 -1.49
N ASN A 4 -15.99 -10.19 -0.46
CA ASN A 4 -16.75 -11.14 0.36
C ASN A 4 -17.42 -10.48 1.57
N HIS A 5 -16.87 -9.36 2.05
CA HIS A 5 -17.24 -8.77 3.35
C HIS A 5 -17.73 -7.31 3.27
N GLY A 6 -17.59 -6.65 2.11
CA GLY A 6 -17.93 -5.23 1.94
C GLY A 6 -17.09 -4.26 2.77
N ILE A 7 -15.97 -4.73 3.34
CA ILE A 7 -15.07 -3.97 4.19
C ILE A 7 -13.64 -4.40 3.88
N TRP A 8 -12.69 -3.46 3.93
CA TRP A 8 -11.29 -3.77 3.72
C TRP A 8 -10.72 -4.59 4.89
N PRO A 9 -9.72 -5.46 4.65
CA PRO A 9 -9.07 -6.17 5.74
C PRO A 9 -8.27 -5.19 6.60
N LYS A 10 -8.50 -5.20 7.90
CA LYS A 10 -7.78 -4.33 8.85
C LYS A 10 -6.27 -4.59 8.88
N ASP A 11 -5.85 -5.84 8.65
CA ASP A 11 -4.47 -6.30 8.73
C ASP A 11 -4.21 -7.53 7.85
N ASN A 12 -2.94 -7.98 7.78
CA ASN A 12 -2.51 -9.17 7.04
C ASN A 12 -3.28 -10.43 7.45
N THR A 13 -3.48 -10.64 8.76
CA THR A 13 -4.17 -11.82 9.29
C THR A 13 -5.63 -11.85 8.84
N SER A 14 -6.32 -10.71 8.90
CA SER A 14 -7.70 -10.57 8.44
C SER A 14 -7.80 -10.76 6.93
N ALA A 15 -6.80 -10.31 6.17
CA ALA A 15 -6.71 -10.58 4.74
C ALA A 15 -6.44 -12.06 4.40
N GLY A 16 -6.06 -12.89 5.39
CA GLY A 16 -5.71 -14.30 5.20
C GLY A 16 -4.34 -14.50 4.55
N VAL A 17 -3.43 -13.54 4.71
CA VAL A 17 -2.06 -13.60 4.15
C VAL A 17 -1.02 -13.72 5.27
N ALA A 18 0.22 -14.02 4.89
CA ALA A 18 1.34 -14.12 5.82
C ALA A 18 1.54 -12.82 6.62
N SER A 19 2.12 -12.94 7.83
CA SER A 19 2.48 -11.78 8.65
C SER A 19 3.42 -10.82 7.90
N SER A 20 3.38 -9.52 8.20
CA SER A 20 4.09 -8.50 7.42
C SER A 20 5.59 -8.80 7.27
N SER A 21 6.24 -9.20 8.36
CA SER A 21 7.67 -9.54 8.41
C SER A 21 8.03 -10.86 7.72
N SER A 22 7.03 -11.67 7.36
CA SER A 22 7.21 -12.89 6.56
C SER A 22 7.13 -12.62 5.06
N ILE A 23 6.47 -11.53 4.64
CA ILE A 23 6.41 -11.11 3.24
C ILE A 23 7.62 -10.21 2.96
N LYS A 24 8.74 -10.84 2.64
CA LYS A 24 10.03 -10.17 2.43
C LYS A 24 10.79 -10.78 1.25
N GLY A 25 11.81 -10.07 0.78
CA GLY A 25 12.66 -10.51 -0.32
C GLY A 25 14.00 -9.79 -0.36
N LYS A 26 14.73 -9.95 -1.46
CA LYS A 26 16.07 -9.36 -1.63
C LYS A 26 16.10 -7.85 -1.33
N TYR A 27 15.06 -7.12 -1.75
CA TYR A 27 14.98 -5.66 -1.63
C TYR A 27 13.84 -5.15 -0.74
N VAL A 28 12.98 -6.06 -0.26
CA VAL A 28 11.78 -5.73 0.53
C VAL A 28 11.94 -6.30 1.93
N LYS A 29 11.79 -5.43 2.93
CA LYS A 29 11.89 -5.75 4.35
C LYS A 29 10.62 -6.42 4.87
N GLU A 30 9.47 -5.86 4.49
CA GLU A 30 8.14 -6.34 4.88
C GLU A 30 7.06 -5.77 3.95
N VAL A 31 5.90 -6.41 3.95
CA VAL A 31 4.68 -5.90 3.31
C VAL A 31 3.53 -5.93 4.31
N LYS A 32 3.07 -4.74 4.71
CA LYS A 32 1.99 -4.56 5.68
C LYS A 32 0.68 -4.27 4.96
N VAL A 33 -0.39 -4.90 5.40
CA VAL A 33 -1.77 -4.53 5.05
C VAL A 33 -2.34 -3.74 6.22
N GLU A 34 -2.96 -2.60 5.94
CA GLU A 34 -3.67 -1.78 6.93
C GLU A 34 -4.90 -1.17 6.29
N ASN A 35 -6.09 -1.56 6.76
CA ASN A 35 -7.37 -1.15 6.21
C ASN A 35 -7.44 -1.30 4.66
N GLY A 36 -6.86 -2.37 4.14
CA GLY A 36 -6.80 -2.68 2.70
C GLY A 36 -5.72 -1.94 1.90
N VAL A 37 -4.99 -1.00 2.51
CA VAL A 37 -3.77 -0.43 1.91
C VAL A 37 -2.62 -1.41 2.11
N VAL A 38 -1.89 -1.72 1.05
CA VAL A 38 -0.74 -2.62 1.05
C VAL A 38 0.53 -1.78 0.92
N THR A 39 1.32 -1.70 1.97
CA THR A 39 2.54 -0.88 2.02
C THR A 39 3.77 -1.79 2.07
N ALA A 40 4.65 -1.63 1.09
CA ALA A 40 5.94 -2.32 1.04
C ALA A 40 7.04 -1.42 1.58
N THR A 41 7.86 -1.94 2.50
CA THR A 41 9.04 -1.23 3.02
C THR A 41 10.30 -1.79 2.38
N MET A 42 11.13 -0.92 1.80
CA MET A 42 12.41 -1.30 1.22
C MET A 42 13.43 -1.68 2.30
N ASN A 43 14.34 -2.60 1.99
CA ASN A 43 15.43 -2.97 2.89
C ASN A 43 16.36 -1.78 3.17
N SER A 44 17.02 -1.80 4.33
CA SER A 44 18.03 -0.81 4.71
C SER A 44 19.42 -1.09 4.11
N SER A 45 19.63 -2.31 3.58
CA SER A 45 20.90 -2.76 2.99
C SER A 45 20.68 -3.38 1.61
N ASN A 46 21.72 -3.40 0.79
CA ASN A 46 21.71 -3.99 -0.56
C ASN A 46 20.65 -3.41 -1.50
N VAL A 47 20.22 -2.18 -1.24
CA VAL A 47 19.36 -1.35 -2.12
C VAL A 47 20.08 -0.04 -2.44
N ASN A 48 19.58 0.70 -3.43
CA ASN A 48 20.07 2.05 -3.71
C ASN A 48 19.87 2.96 -2.48
N LYS A 49 20.88 3.78 -2.15
CA LYS A 49 20.86 4.70 -0.99
C LYS A 49 19.64 5.62 -0.96
N GLU A 50 19.15 6.03 -2.13
CA GLU A 50 18.01 6.94 -2.25
C GLU A 50 16.65 6.28 -1.95
N ILE A 51 16.60 4.94 -1.78
CA ILE A 51 15.38 4.19 -1.47
C ILE A 51 15.47 3.35 -0.19
N GLN A 52 16.56 3.46 0.57
CA GLN A 52 16.72 2.75 1.84
C GLN A 52 15.62 3.12 2.83
N ASP A 53 15.00 2.11 3.45
CA ASP A 53 13.89 2.25 4.41
C ASP A 53 12.71 3.12 3.90
N LYS A 54 12.59 3.27 2.57
CA LYS A 54 11.49 3.99 1.93
C LYS A 54 10.32 3.07 1.64
N ARG A 55 9.17 3.67 1.37
CA ARG A 55 7.90 2.95 1.20
C ARG A 55 7.16 3.32 -0.07
N LEU A 56 6.39 2.37 -0.58
CA LEU A 56 5.32 2.58 -1.57
C LEU A 56 4.06 1.87 -1.09
N SER A 57 2.91 2.35 -1.54
CA SER A 57 1.61 1.74 -1.23
C SER A 57 0.86 1.37 -2.49
N LEU A 58 0.11 0.28 -2.38
CA LEU A 58 -0.97 -0.06 -3.28
C LEU A 58 -2.28 0.07 -2.51
N TRP A 59 -3.27 0.70 -3.10
CA TRP A 59 -4.61 0.80 -2.54
C TRP A 59 -5.62 0.61 -3.65
N ALA A 60 -6.87 0.34 -3.28
CA ALA A 60 -7.92 0.15 -4.24
C ALA A 60 -9.19 0.88 -3.83
N LYS A 61 -9.92 1.37 -4.83
CA LYS A 61 -11.25 1.97 -4.68
C LYS A 61 -12.26 1.10 -5.42
N ARG A 62 -13.49 1.02 -4.92
CA ARG A 62 -14.57 0.26 -5.56
C ARG A 62 -15.02 0.93 -6.86
N GLU A 63 -15.19 0.11 -7.89
CA GLU A 63 -15.77 0.51 -9.17
C GLU A 63 -16.76 -0.56 -9.67
N ASN A 64 -18.05 -0.23 -9.71
CA ASN A 64 -19.11 -1.00 -10.41
C ASN A 64 -19.02 -2.54 -10.27
N GLY A 65 -18.91 -3.03 -9.03
CA GLY A 65 -18.86 -4.48 -8.75
C GLY A 65 -17.45 -5.09 -8.78
N SER A 66 -16.43 -4.28 -9.04
CA SER A 66 -15.01 -4.61 -8.97
C SER A 66 -14.27 -3.57 -8.11
N VAL A 67 -12.94 -3.66 -8.09
CA VAL A 67 -12.07 -2.64 -7.49
C VAL A 67 -10.99 -2.26 -8.51
N LYS A 68 -10.65 -0.98 -8.55
CA LYS A 68 -9.50 -0.46 -9.30
C LYS A 68 -8.35 -0.24 -8.33
N TRP A 69 -7.17 -0.72 -8.72
CA TRP A 69 -5.94 -0.57 -7.94
C TRP A 69 -5.14 0.63 -8.41
N PHE A 70 -4.49 1.25 -7.45
CA PHE A 70 -3.56 2.35 -7.62
C PHE A 70 -2.23 1.99 -6.95
N CYS A 71 -1.15 2.57 -7.42
CA CYS A 71 0.19 2.35 -6.91
C CYS A 71 0.93 3.69 -6.86
N GLY A 72 1.53 3.99 -5.72
CA GLY A 72 2.20 5.27 -5.55
C GLY A 72 2.96 5.39 -4.24
N ARG A 73 3.14 6.65 -3.85
CA ARG A 73 3.72 7.00 -2.55
C ARG A 73 2.83 6.48 -1.41
N PRO A 74 3.36 6.43 -0.17
CA PRO A 74 2.61 5.92 0.96
C PRO A 74 1.29 6.66 1.15
N VAL A 75 0.24 5.89 1.41
CA VAL A 75 -1.09 6.40 1.76
C VAL A 75 -1.63 5.67 2.98
N THR A 76 -2.58 6.26 3.68
CA THR A 76 -3.34 5.60 4.75
C THR A 76 -4.82 5.63 4.47
N ARG A 77 -5.52 4.63 4.99
CA ARG A 77 -6.98 4.62 5.08
C ARG A 77 -7.38 4.61 6.55
N ASP A 78 -8.10 5.64 6.99
CA ASP A 78 -8.47 5.81 8.39
C ASP A 78 -9.48 4.73 8.85
N ASP A 79 -10.42 4.36 7.98
CA ASP A 79 -11.46 3.37 8.26
C ASP A 79 -11.53 2.33 7.14
N ALA A 80 -11.45 1.05 7.52
CA ALA A 80 -11.65 -0.08 6.61
C ALA A 80 -13.03 -0.10 5.94
N LYS A 81 -14.02 0.62 6.48
CA LYS A 81 -15.39 0.74 5.95
C LYS A 81 -15.69 2.13 5.37
N ALA A 82 -14.68 2.91 5.01
CA ALA A 82 -14.89 4.23 4.41
C ALA A 82 -15.80 4.16 3.16
N ASP A 83 -16.88 4.95 3.13
CA ASP A 83 -17.94 4.86 2.10
C ASP A 83 -17.43 5.08 0.66
N ASN A 84 -16.38 5.88 0.50
CA ASN A 84 -15.77 6.21 -0.80
C ASN A 84 -14.43 5.50 -1.05
N ASP A 85 -14.01 4.61 -0.14
CA ASP A 85 -12.69 3.97 -0.16
C ASP A 85 -11.49 4.95 -0.22
N ASP A 86 -11.72 6.20 0.18
CA ASP A 86 -10.72 7.27 0.13
C ASP A 86 -9.50 6.93 0.98
N VAL A 87 -8.35 7.43 0.52
CA VAL A 87 -7.07 7.35 1.21
C VAL A 87 -6.50 8.76 1.36
N LYS A 88 -5.57 8.93 2.30
CA LYS A 88 -4.86 10.18 2.53
C LYS A 88 -3.37 9.97 2.25
N ASP A 89 -2.70 11.03 1.79
CA ASP A 89 -1.24 11.01 1.67
C ASP A 89 -0.59 10.78 3.04
N ALA A 90 0.31 9.79 3.11
CA ALA A 90 1.08 9.48 4.29
C ALA A 90 2.50 10.05 4.15
N ALA A 91 2.59 11.38 3.96
CA ALA A 91 3.85 12.06 3.67
C ALA A 91 4.97 11.76 4.69
N ALA A 92 4.60 11.52 5.95
CA ALA A 92 5.51 11.18 7.04
C ALA A 92 6.16 9.78 6.90
N ASP A 93 5.63 8.90 6.05
CA ASP A 93 6.05 7.51 5.94
C ASP A 93 7.25 7.28 5.00
N ASN A 94 8.07 8.32 4.78
CA ASN A 94 9.32 8.24 4.01
C ASN A 94 9.13 7.61 2.62
N GLY A 95 8.21 8.17 1.83
CA GLY A 95 7.86 7.63 0.52
C GLY A 95 9.00 7.64 -0.50
N ILE A 96 9.06 6.60 -1.34
CA ILE A 96 9.98 6.54 -2.49
C ILE A 96 9.75 7.77 -3.38
N ASP A 97 10.84 8.41 -3.78
CA ASP A 97 10.77 9.55 -4.70
C ASP A 97 10.19 9.10 -6.05
N THR A 98 9.34 9.93 -6.66
CA THR A 98 8.62 9.56 -7.89
C THR A 98 9.56 9.23 -9.05
N LYS A 99 10.79 9.77 -9.07
CA LYS A 99 11.81 9.42 -10.09
C LYS A 99 12.25 7.96 -10.00
N HIS A 100 12.14 7.33 -8.82
CA HIS A 100 12.47 5.91 -8.60
C HIS A 100 11.26 4.98 -8.73
N LEU A 101 10.06 5.54 -8.79
CA LEU A 101 8.86 4.75 -9.05
C LEU A 101 8.72 4.48 -10.55
N PRO A 102 8.33 3.25 -10.96
CA PRO A 102 7.90 2.99 -12.33
C PRO A 102 6.79 3.94 -12.76
N SER A 103 6.64 4.20 -14.06
CA SER A 103 5.59 5.11 -14.57
C SER A 103 4.18 4.70 -14.16
N THR A 104 3.93 3.40 -13.98
CA THR A 104 2.64 2.83 -13.58
C THR A 104 2.42 2.80 -12.07
N CYS A 105 3.33 3.35 -11.27
CA CYS A 105 3.22 3.42 -9.81
C CYS A 105 3.47 4.85 -9.32
N ARG A 106 2.82 5.82 -9.96
CA ARG A 106 2.92 7.25 -9.64
C ARG A 106 1.55 7.89 -9.44
N ASP A 107 0.58 7.08 -9.04
CA ASP A 107 -0.75 7.57 -8.74
C ASP A 107 -0.70 8.49 -7.51
N ASN A 108 -1.42 9.61 -7.58
CA ASN A 108 -1.66 10.45 -6.41
C ASN A 108 -2.73 9.80 -5.52
N PHE A 109 -2.74 10.12 -4.23
CA PHE A 109 -3.69 9.56 -3.26
C PHE A 109 -5.18 9.82 -3.63
N ASP A 110 -5.45 10.87 -4.40
CA ASP A 110 -6.76 11.28 -4.89
C ASP A 110 -7.13 10.71 -6.27
N ALA A 111 -6.27 9.87 -6.86
CA ALA A 111 -6.55 9.21 -8.13
C ALA A 111 -7.88 8.45 -8.11
N SER A 112 -8.59 8.49 -9.24
CA SER A 112 -9.91 7.88 -9.45
C SER A 112 -9.88 7.00 -10.69
#